data_AF-A0A1F9N172-F1
#
_entry.id   AF-A0A1F9N172-F1
#
_cell.length_a   1.000
_cell.length_b   1.000
_cell.length_c   1.000
_cell.angle_alpha   90.00
_cell.angle_beta   90.00
_cell.angle_gamma   90.00
#
_symmetry.space_group_name_H-M   'P 1'
#
loop_
_entity.id
_entity.type
_entity.pdbx_description
1 polymer ?
#
loop_
_entity_poly.entity_id
_entity_poly.type
_entity_poly.pdbx_seq_one_letter_code
_entity_poly.pdbx_strand_id
1 'polypeptide(L)' 'MSLLRQNKVMLAITELEAAIADNPDHAKSLLSLGLAYKMVGRRDKAIAAFERFLIVAPEHQEAPKVRAVIESLRK' A
#
# COMPACT_ATOMS: atom_id res chain seq x y z
N MET A 1 10.11 15.93 8.26
CA MET A 1 10.20 14.75 7.35
C MET A 1 11.33 15.00 6.36
N SER A 2 12.46 14.29 6.48
CA SER A 2 13.65 14.52 5.65
C SER A 2 13.38 14.21 4.17
N LEU A 3 13.81 15.08 3.26
CA LEU A 3 13.63 14.97 1.80
C LEU A 3 14.06 13.60 1.25
N LEU A 4 15.12 13.02 1.84
CA LEU A 4 15.64 11.69 1.51
C LEU A 4 14.64 10.56 1.74
N ARG A 5 13.79 10.65 2.78
CA ARG A 5 12.75 9.64 3.03
C ARG A 5 11.65 9.70 1.99
N GLN A 6 11.22 10.89 1.59
CA GLN A 6 10.21 11.05 0.55
C GLN A 6 10.71 10.51 -0.79
N ASN A 7 11.96 10.81 -1.16
CA ASN A 7 12.54 10.31 -2.40
C ASN A 7 12.60 8.78 -2.46
N LYS A 8 13.02 8.14 -1.35
CA LYS A 8 13.05 6.67 -1.26
C LYS A 8 11.66 6.04 -1.33
N VAL A 9 10.66 6.67 -0.72
CA VAL A 9 9.28 6.15 -0.76
C VAL A 9 8.69 6.29 -2.16
N MET A 10 8.99 7.38 -2.89
CA MET A 10 8.56 7.53 -4.28
C MET A 10 9.18 6.46 -5.20
N LEU A 11 10.47 6.17 -5.04
CA LEU A 11 11.13 5.09 -5.77
C LEU A 11 10.50 3.72 -5.46
N ALA A 12 10.23 3.45 -4.17
CA ALA A 12 9.57 2.22 -3.77
C ALA A 12 8.17 2.08 -4.37
N ILE A 13 7.40 3.18 -4.48
CA ILE A 13 6.10 3.18 -5.16
C ILE A 13 6.27 2.75 -6.62
N THR A 14 7.22 3.32 -7.35
CA THR A 14 7.47 2.97 -8.76
C THR A 14 7.86 1.50 -8.93
N GLU A 15 8.75 0.99 -8.07
CA GLU A 15 9.17 -0.42 -8.10
C GLU A 15 8.01 -1.37 -7.78
N LEU A 16 7.18 -1.00 -6.80
CA LEU A 16 6.01 -1.78 -6.42
C LEU A 16 4.95 -1.77 -7.52
N GLU A 17 4.69 -0.62 -8.17
CA GLU A 17 3.78 -0.54 -9.32
C GLU A 17 4.24 -1.44 -10.46
N ALA A 18 5.54 -1.46 -10.77
CA ALA A 18 6.10 -2.38 -11.76
C ALA A 18 5.94 -3.85 -11.35
N ALA A 19 6.18 -4.18 -10.07
CA ALA A 19 6.00 -5.54 -9.56
C ALA A 19 4.53 -6.00 -9.64
N ILE A 20 3.57 -5.09 -9.43
CA ILE A 20 2.14 -5.40 -9.53
C ILE A 20 1.69 -5.48 -10.99
N ALA A 21 2.40 -4.83 -11.92
CA ALA A 21 2.16 -5.00 -13.35
C ALA A 21 2.54 -6.41 -13.84
N ASP A 22 3.59 -7.00 -13.27
CA ASP A 22 4.01 -8.39 -13.54
C ASP A 22 3.15 -9.41 -12.77
N ASN A 23 2.87 -9.14 -11.50
CA ASN A 23 2.00 -9.97 -10.66
C ASN A 23 0.95 -9.13 -9.92
N PRO A 24 -0.25 -8.97 -10.53
CA PRO A 24 -1.34 -8.17 -9.96
C PRO A 24 -1.81 -8.64 -8.58
N ASP A 25 -1.63 -9.92 -8.28
CA ASP A 25 -2.12 -10.58 -7.07
C ASP A 25 -0.99 -10.82 -6.05
N HIS A 26 0.11 -10.06 -6.15
CA HIS A 26 1.16 -10.14 -5.14
C HIS A 26 0.78 -9.33 -3.89
N ALA A 27 0.15 -10.01 -2.93
CA ALA A 27 -0.33 -9.43 -1.68
C ALA A 27 0.72 -8.58 -0.93
N LYS A 28 1.97 -9.05 -0.84
CA LYS A 28 3.03 -8.30 -0.14
C LYS A 28 3.39 -6.99 -0.84
N SER A 29 3.35 -6.96 -2.18
CA SER A 29 3.53 -5.72 -2.95
C SER A 29 2.36 -4.76 -2.73
N LEU A 30 1.12 -5.25 -2.77
CA LEU A 30 -0.08 -4.44 -2.51
C LEU A 30 -0.07 -3.81 -1.11
N LEU A 31 0.32 -4.58 -0.08
CA LEU A 31 0.48 -4.09 1.29
C LEU A 31 1.54 -3.00 1.37
N SER A 32 2.72 -3.25 0.79
CA SER A 32 3.84 -2.30 0.78
C SER A 32 3.48 -1.01 0.03
N LEU A 33 2.72 -1.13 -1.06
CA LEU A 33 2.27 0.01 -1.86
C LEU A 33 1.29 0.88 -1.07
N GLY A 34 0.33 0.27 -0.39
CA GLY A 34 -0.60 1.00 0.48
C GLY A 34 0.12 1.77 1.60
N LEU A 35 1.12 1.15 2.23
CA LEU A 35 1.95 1.79 3.25
C LEU A 35 2.77 2.95 2.68
N ALA A 36 3.38 2.76 1.52
CA ALA A 36 4.16 3.78 0.84
C ALA A 36 3.30 4.99 0.47
N TYR A 37 2.11 4.75 -0.11
CA TYR A 37 1.16 5.82 -0.41
C TYR A 37 0.65 6.55 0.83
N LYS A 38 0.39 5.83 1.92
CA LYS A 38 0.05 6.43 3.22
C LYS A 38 1.17 7.34 3.72
N MET A 39 2.44 6.94 3.57
CA MET A 39 3.60 7.73 4.00
C MET A 39 3.77 9.03 3.20
N VAL A 40 3.42 9.05 1.92
CA VAL A 40 3.47 10.27 1.07
C VAL A 40 2.15 11.05 1.08
N GLY A 41 1.20 10.69 1.94
CA GLY A 41 -0.08 11.39 2.09
C GLY A 41 -1.08 11.16 0.96
N ARG A 42 -0.84 10.20 0.05
CA ARG A 42 -1.76 9.81 -1.02
C ARG A 42 -2.81 8.84 -0.49
N ARG A 43 -3.77 9.36 0.30
CA ARG A 43 -4.77 8.55 1.01
C ARG A 43 -5.61 7.67 0.08
N ASP A 44 -6.15 8.23 -1.00
CA ASP A 44 -7.03 7.49 -1.93
C ASP A 44 -6.33 6.28 -2.54
N LYS A 45 -5.07 6.49 -2.99
CA LYS A 45 -4.24 5.43 -3.55
C LYS A 45 -3.85 4.38 -2.50
N ALA A 46 -3.61 4.81 -1.26
CA ALA A 46 -3.34 3.90 -0.16
C ALA A 46 -4.53 2.98 0.11
N ILE A 47 -5.75 3.55 0.18
CA ILE A 47 -6.99 2.79 0.36
C ILE A 47 -7.18 1.77 -0.76
N ALA A 48 -7.04 2.19 -2.03
CA ALA A 48 -7.21 1.29 -3.18
C ALA A 48 -6.22 0.10 -3.16
N ALA A 49 -4.95 0.34 -2.82
CA ALA A 49 -3.95 -0.72 -2.70
C ALA A 49 -4.26 -1.69 -1.55
N PHE A 50 -4.71 -1.16 -0.41
CA PHE A 50 -5.11 -1.95 0.74
C PHE A 50 -6.40 -2.76 0.51
N GLU A 51 -7.38 -2.21 -0.20
CA GLU A 51 -8.59 -2.95 -0.59
C GLU A 51 -8.25 -4.13 -1.49
N ARG A 52 -7.39 -3.92 -2.51
CA ARG A 52 -6.87 -5.01 -3.34
C ARG A 52 -6.14 -6.07 -2.52
N PHE A 53 -5.30 -5.66 -1.57
CA PHE A 53 -4.63 -6.60 -0.66
C PHE A 53 -5.64 -7.48 0.09
N LEU A 54 -6.73 -6.90 0.59
CA LEU A 54 -7.78 -7.65 1.31
C LEU A 54 -8.58 -8.59 0.40
N ILE A 55 -8.70 -8.27 -0.89
CA ILE A 55 -9.34 -9.15 -1.88
C ILE A 55 -8.45 -10.35 -2.19
N VAL A 56 -7.15 -10.11 -2.39
CA VAL A 56 -6.18 -11.13 -2.81
C VAL A 56 -5.77 -12.04 -1.65
N ALA A 57 -5.60 -11.48 -0.44
CA ALA A 57 -5.17 -12.23 0.73
C ALA A 57 -6.03 -11.91 1.96
N PRO A 58 -7.33 -12.28 1.95
CA PRO A 58 -8.27 -11.98 3.03
C PRO A 58 -7.87 -12.61 4.37
N GLU A 59 -7.17 -13.74 4.34
CA GLU A 59 -6.71 -14.49 5.52
C GLU A 59 -5.28 -14.11 5.95
N HIS A 60 -4.65 -13.11 5.32
CA HIS A 60 -3.32 -12.68 5.71
C HIS A 60 -3.34 -12.12 7.14
N GLN A 61 -2.29 -12.42 7.91
CA GLN A 61 -2.11 -11.91 9.28
C GLN A 61 -2.18 -10.37 9.44
N GLU A 62 -1.96 -9.65 8.34
CA GLU A 62 -2.00 -8.18 8.29
C GLU A 62 -3.38 -7.65 7.88
N ALA A 63 -4.31 -8.50 7.42
CA ALA A 63 -5.64 -8.08 6.98
C ALA A 63 -6.42 -7.29 8.04
N PRO A 64 -6.45 -7.67 9.33
CA PRO A 64 -7.14 -6.89 10.36
C PRO A 64 -6.52 -5.48 10.53
N LYS A 65 -5.19 -5.39 10.49
CA LYS A 65 -4.46 -4.12 10.58
C LYS A 65 -4.75 -3.24 9.36
N VAL A 66 -4.75 -3.81 8.17
CA VAL A 66 -5.06 -3.10 6.93
C VAL A 66 -6.47 -2.52 6.94
N ARG A 67 -7.46 -3.29 7.41
CA ARG A 67 -8.84 -2.78 7.60
C ARG A 67 -8.87 -1.56 8.53
N ALA A 68 -8.21 -1.65 9.69
CA ALA A 68 -8.13 -0.53 10.62
C ALA A 68 -7.45 0.71 10.00
N VAL A 69 -6.43 0.50 9.16
CA VAL A 69 -5.76 1.59 8.43
C VAL A 69 -6.69 2.23 7.41
N ILE A 70 -7.44 1.45 6.61
CA ILE A 70 -8.41 1.98 5.64
C ILE A 70 -9.43 2.87 6.37
N GLU A 71 -10.01 2.39 7.46
CA GLU A 71 -11.01 3.16 8.23
C GLU A 71 -10.42 4.44 8.82
N SER A 72 -9.16 4.42 9.26
CA SER A 72 -8.45 5.62 9.70
C SER A 72 -8.13 6.60 8.57
N LEU A 73 -8.00 6.15 7.33
CA LEU A 73 -7.70 7.00 6.18
C LEU A 73 -8.95 7.61 5.55
N ARG A 74 -10.13 6.99 5.78
CA ARG A 74 -11.44 7.47 5.34
C ARG A 74 -12.05 8.54 6.27
N LYS A 75 -11.59 8.61 7.51
CA LYS A 75 -11.92 9.68 8.47
C LYS A 75 -11.09 10.93 8.24
#